data_AF-A0A0G0K6I1-F1
#
_entry.id   AF-A0A0G0K6I1-F1
#
_cell.length_a   1.000
_cell.length_b   1.000
_cell.length_c   1.000
_cell.angle_alpha   90.00
_cell.angle_beta   90.00
_cell.angle_gamma   90.00
#
_symmetry.space_group_name_H-M   'P 1'
#
loop_
_entity.id
_entity.type
_entity.pdbx_description
1 polymer ?
#
loop_
_entity_poly.entity_id
_entity_poly.type
_entity_poly.pdbx_seq_one_letter_code
_entity_poly.pdbx_strand_id
1 'polypeptide(L)'
;MVKKLIKVIISLSLFIVFLVVCFALFAVFSIAGWLHTYKTFTQKELVAVVELEGMQIDEQGYEYTTIKYKPVKDQSALTSIFSSREGDGDQYEETKEYKIYGDQVELGGDFIKFSNALNLFGIKNIYKVSRLEGDFSNPDKAANVEKGKRTVYAINGGTDDYWKFLQENTEDMDFIVDSVYGSYSSKFIRGEKTTYGLYVTEDGFILDDIDKKKD
;
A
#
# COMPACT_ATOMS: atom_id res chain seq x y z
N MET A 1 -8.11 -70.68 -6.99
CA MET A 1 -9.05 -69.52 -6.96
C MET A 1 -8.69 -68.53 -5.85
N VAL A 2 -8.49 -68.97 -4.61
CA VAL A 2 -8.17 -68.13 -3.42
C VAL A 2 -6.96 -67.19 -3.60
N LYS A 3 -5.81 -67.68 -4.12
CA LYS A 3 -4.61 -66.85 -4.32
C LYS A 3 -4.82 -65.66 -5.27
N LYS A 4 -5.66 -65.82 -6.30
CA LYS A 4 -6.01 -64.73 -7.23
C LYS A 4 -6.88 -63.68 -6.52
N LEU A 5 -7.84 -64.12 -5.71
CA LEU A 5 -8.73 -63.24 -4.93
C LEU A 5 -7.93 -62.39 -3.92
N ILE A 6 -6.99 -63.00 -3.18
CA ILE A 6 -6.12 -62.30 -2.22
C ILE A 6 -5.27 -61.23 -2.93
N LYS A 7 -4.69 -61.56 -4.09
CA LYS A 7 -3.88 -60.60 -4.86
C LYS A 7 -4.72 -59.39 -5.32
N VAL A 8 -5.96 -59.63 -5.75
CA VAL A 8 -6.89 -58.56 -6.14
C VAL A 8 -7.24 -57.67 -4.95
N ILE A 9 -7.55 -58.26 -3.79
CA ILE A 9 -7.87 -57.49 -2.57
C ILE A 9 -6.67 -56.63 -2.14
N ILE A 10 -5.47 -57.20 -2.09
CA ILE A 10 -4.25 -56.44 -1.72
C ILE A 10 -4.00 -55.31 -2.72
N SER A 11 -4.12 -55.57 -4.02
CA SER A 11 -3.96 -54.54 -5.06
C SER A 11 -4.99 -53.42 -4.92
N LEU A 12 -6.24 -53.77 -4.61
CA LEU A 12 -7.31 -52.79 -4.40
C LEU A 12 -7.07 -51.96 -3.13
N SER A 13 -6.68 -52.59 -2.03
CA SER A 13 -6.33 -51.88 -0.80
C SER A 13 -5.16 -50.92 -0.98
N LEU A 14 -4.10 -51.35 -1.67
CA LEU A 14 -2.96 -50.48 -2.00
C LEU A 14 -3.36 -49.30 -2.89
N PHE A 15 -4.25 -49.55 -3.87
CA PHE A 15 -4.76 -48.48 -4.73
C PHE A 15 -5.60 -47.46 -3.95
N ILE A 16 -6.45 -47.92 -3.03
CA ILE A 16 -7.23 -47.02 -2.15
C ILE A 16 -6.30 -46.19 -1.27
N VAL A 17 -5.30 -46.81 -0.64
CA VAL A 17 -4.31 -46.09 0.18
C VAL A 17 -3.57 -45.04 -0.66
N PHE A 18 -3.14 -45.39 -1.88
CA PHE A 18 -2.51 -44.46 -2.81
C PHE A 18 -3.44 -43.27 -3.14
N LEU A 19 -4.71 -43.52 -3.46
CA LEU A 19 -5.68 -42.45 -3.73
C LEU A 19 -5.89 -41.53 -2.52
N VAL A 20 -5.97 -42.09 -1.31
CA VAL A 20 -6.09 -41.29 -0.07
C VAL A 20 -4.86 -40.42 0.12
N VAL A 21 -3.65 -40.94 -0.11
CA VAL A 21 -2.42 -40.16 -0.02
C VAL A 21 -2.38 -39.07 -1.09
N CYS A 22 -2.73 -39.36 -2.34
CA CYS A 22 -2.81 -38.37 -3.41
C CYS A 22 -3.83 -37.27 -3.08
N PHE A 23 -5.00 -37.64 -2.56
CA PHE A 23 -6.01 -36.68 -2.14
C PHE A 23 -5.52 -35.81 -0.97
N ALA A 24 -4.88 -36.41 0.03
CA ALA A 24 -4.32 -35.68 1.17
C ALA A 24 -3.24 -34.69 0.72
N LEU A 25 -2.33 -35.11 -0.17
CA LEU A 25 -1.31 -34.22 -0.74
C LEU A 25 -1.95 -33.08 -1.53
N PHE A 26 -2.93 -33.38 -2.40
CA PHE A 26 -3.66 -32.37 -3.14
C PHE A 26 -4.36 -31.36 -2.22
N ALA A 27 -4.98 -31.82 -1.14
CA ALA A 27 -5.60 -30.96 -0.14
C ALA A 27 -4.59 -30.04 0.53
N VAL A 28 -3.43 -30.58 0.95
CA VAL A 28 -2.35 -29.77 1.56
C VAL A 28 -1.82 -28.72 0.59
N PHE A 29 -1.55 -29.08 -0.66
CA PHE A 29 -1.10 -28.13 -1.68
C PHE A 29 -2.15 -27.06 -1.98
N SER A 30 -3.43 -27.44 -2.01
CA SER A 30 -4.54 -26.50 -2.23
C SER A 30 -4.65 -25.49 -1.09
N ILE A 31 -4.56 -25.96 0.16
CA ILE A 31 -4.58 -25.09 1.35
C ILE A 31 -3.36 -24.16 1.36
N ALA A 32 -2.16 -24.69 1.10
CA ALA A 32 -0.94 -23.90 1.05
C ALA A 32 -1.01 -22.83 -0.06
N GLY A 33 -1.48 -23.19 -1.26
CA GLY A 33 -1.68 -22.26 -2.36
C GLY A 33 -2.71 -21.17 -2.01
N TRP A 34 -3.84 -21.55 -1.40
CA TRP A 34 -4.84 -20.60 -0.95
C TRP A 34 -4.30 -19.64 0.12
N LEU A 35 -3.55 -20.13 1.10
CA LEU A 35 -2.92 -19.30 2.13
C LEU A 35 -1.89 -18.32 1.55
N HIS A 36 -1.08 -18.77 0.59
CA HIS A 36 -0.11 -17.91 -0.10
C HIS A 36 -0.80 -16.80 -0.88
N THR A 37 -1.81 -17.15 -1.67
CA THR A 37 -2.66 -16.19 -2.41
C THR A 37 -3.32 -15.20 -1.46
N TYR A 38 -3.96 -15.69 -0.39
CA TYR A 38 -4.61 -14.85 0.60
C TYR A 38 -3.61 -13.86 1.21
N LYS A 39 -2.47 -14.35 1.70
CA LYS A 39 -1.45 -13.49 2.30
C LYS A 39 -0.94 -12.43 1.33
N THR A 40 -0.69 -12.80 0.07
CA THR A 40 -0.20 -11.88 -0.97
C THR A 40 -1.18 -10.73 -1.18
N PHE A 41 -2.47 -11.03 -1.28
CA PHE A 41 -3.50 -10.01 -1.58
C PHE A 41 -4.07 -9.28 -0.36
N THR A 42 -3.84 -9.75 0.87
CA THR A 42 -4.32 -9.07 2.10
C THR A 42 -3.21 -8.43 2.92
N GLN A 43 -1.95 -8.52 2.50
CA GLN A 43 -0.85 -7.93 3.24
C GLN A 43 -0.89 -6.40 3.13
N LYS A 44 -0.79 -5.72 4.27
CA LYS A 44 -0.56 -4.29 4.36
C LYS A 44 0.84 -4.03 4.93
N GLU A 45 1.63 -3.19 4.28
CA GLU A 45 2.99 -2.83 4.68
C GLU A 45 3.02 -1.39 5.19
N LEU A 46 3.51 -1.17 6.42
CA LEU A 46 3.64 0.18 6.99
C LEU A 46 4.79 0.94 6.31
N VAL A 47 4.49 2.10 5.73
CA VAL A 47 5.46 2.90 4.96
C VAL A 47 5.75 4.27 5.56
N ALA A 48 4.81 4.82 6.34
CA ALA A 48 5.02 6.03 7.13
C ALA A 48 4.12 6.07 8.38
N VAL A 49 4.55 6.82 9.38
CA VAL A 49 3.76 7.19 10.56
C VAL A 49 3.43 8.67 10.45
N VAL A 50 2.18 9.00 10.78
CA VAL A 50 1.62 10.34 10.67
C VAL A 50 1.01 10.70 12.00
N GLU A 51 1.56 11.70 12.69
CA GLU A 51 0.99 12.22 13.93
C GLU A 51 0.31 13.56 13.66
N LEU A 52 -0.96 13.68 14.04
CA LEU A 52 -1.75 14.90 13.96
C LEU A 52 -1.87 15.48 15.36
N GLU A 53 -1.56 16.76 15.54
CA GLU A 53 -1.65 17.42 16.86
C GLU A 53 -3.09 17.75 17.30
N GLY A 54 -4.08 17.56 16.40
CA GLY A 54 -5.49 17.87 16.62
C GLY A 54 -5.91 19.14 15.88
N MET A 55 -7.22 19.34 15.72
CA MET A 55 -7.76 20.50 15.00
C MET A 55 -7.55 21.81 15.79
N GLN A 56 -7.05 22.82 15.11
CA GLN A 56 -6.80 24.17 15.61
C GLN A 56 -7.46 25.19 14.69
N ILE A 57 -7.68 26.41 15.19
CA ILE A 57 -8.23 27.52 14.41
C ILE A 57 -7.17 28.63 14.37
N ASP A 58 -6.87 29.16 13.19
CA ASP A 58 -5.93 30.27 13.06
C ASP A 58 -6.60 31.62 13.39
N GLU A 59 -5.80 32.69 13.44
CA GLU A 59 -6.29 34.04 13.77
C GLU A 59 -7.38 34.56 12.80
N GLN A 60 -7.49 33.93 11.63
CA GLN A 60 -8.44 34.28 10.57
C GLN A 60 -9.68 33.37 10.56
N GLY A 61 -9.76 32.41 11.50
CA GLY A 61 -10.90 31.52 11.65
C GLY A 61 -10.82 30.23 10.81
N TYR A 62 -9.69 29.92 10.19
CA TYR A 62 -9.54 28.70 9.38
C TYR A 62 -9.08 27.51 10.23
N GLU A 63 -9.72 26.36 10.01
CA GLU A 63 -9.35 25.07 10.59
C GLU A 63 -8.03 24.57 10.00
N TYR A 64 -7.08 24.22 10.86
CA TYR A 64 -5.79 23.64 10.48
C TYR A 64 -5.32 22.61 11.50
N THR A 65 -4.33 21.81 11.13
CA THR A 65 -3.59 20.95 12.07
C THR A 65 -2.13 20.87 11.68
N THR A 66 -1.29 20.50 12.64
CA THR A 66 0.12 20.20 12.41
C THR A 66 0.29 18.68 12.28
N ILE A 67 0.94 18.27 11.19
CA ILE A 67 1.30 16.89 10.89
C ILE A 67 2.79 16.69 11.10
N LYS A 68 3.16 15.69 11.89
CA LYS A 68 4.51 15.10 11.88
C LYS A 68 4.49 13.88 10.98
N TYR A 69 5.19 13.95 9.85
CA TYR A 69 5.35 12.85 8.92
C TYR A 69 6.70 12.17 9.16
N LYS A 70 6.66 10.85 9.41
CA LYS A 70 7.85 10.03 9.65
C LYS A 70 7.83 8.80 8.72
N PRO A 71 8.66 8.75 7.68
CA PRO A 71 8.76 7.56 6.83
C PRO A 71 9.39 6.39 7.59
N VAL A 72 8.90 5.17 7.33
CA VAL A 72 9.32 3.94 8.04
C VAL A 72 10.33 3.12 7.22
N LYS A 73 10.31 3.24 5.89
CA LYS A 73 11.16 2.48 4.97
C LYS A 73 11.54 3.31 3.75
N ASP A 74 12.59 2.87 3.07
CA ASP A 74 12.99 3.31 1.73
C ASP A 74 11.80 3.15 0.75
N GLN A 75 11.21 4.27 0.34
CA GLN A 75 9.93 4.34 -0.38
C GLN A 75 10.12 4.31 -1.90
N SER A 76 11.13 3.60 -2.37
CA SER A 76 11.72 3.89 -3.68
C SER A 76 12.39 2.67 -4.32
N ALA A 77 11.64 1.58 -4.44
CA ALA A 77 12.09 0.40 -5.20
C ALA A 77 12.38 0.73 -6.68
N LEU A 78 11.69 1.71 -7.29
CA LEU A 78 12.04 2.19 -8.63
C LEU A 78 13.35 2.96 -8.65
N THR A 79 13.64 3.72 -7.60
CA THR A 79 14.85 4.55 -7.51
C THR A 79 16.08 3.65 -7.40
N SER A 80 16.02 2.57 -6.63
CA SER A 80 17.11 1.58 -6.61
C SER A 80 17.29 0.79 -7.92
N ILE A 81 16.24 0.66 -8.75
CA ILE A 81 16.28 -0.06 -10.04
C ILE A 81 16.68 0.87 -11.21
N PHE A 82 16.22 2.12 -11.24
CA PHE A 82 16.36 3.04 -12.38
C PHE A 82 17.31 4.21 -12.14
N SER A 83 17.69 4.51 -10.88
CA SER A 83 18.67 5.56 -10.60
C SER A 83 20.08 4.97 -10.42
N SER A 84 20.78 4.76 -11.54
CA SER A 84 22.25 4.62 -11.57
C SER A 84 22.94 6.00 -11.49
N ARG A 85 22.38 6.95 -10.73
CA ARG A 85 22.90 8.31 -10.63
C ARG A 85 23.52 8.51 -9.24
N GLU A 86 24.83 8.33 -9.21
CA GLU A 86 25.76 8.69 -8.16
C GLU A 86 25.42 10.10 -7.62
N GLY A 87 24.91 10.19 -6.38
CA GLY A 87 24.84 11.46 -5.66
C GLY A 87 23.64 11.77 -4.75
N ASP A 88 22.68 10.88 -4.51
CA ASP A 88 21.69 11.11 -3.45
C ASP A 88 21.76 9.96 -2.45
N GLY A 89 22.52 10.21 -1.37
CA GLY A 89 22.69 9.25 -0.30
C GLY A 89 21.36 8.93 0.36
N ASP A 90 21.30 7.77 1.01
CA ASP A 90 20.22 7.30 1.86
C ASP A 90 19.80 8.36 2.90
N GLN A 91 19.00 9.34 2.47
CA GLN A 91 18.34 10.30 3.34
C GLN A 91 17.16 9.52 3.92
N TYR A 92 17.40 8.85 5.04
CA TYR A 92 16.34 8.64 6.01
C TYR A 92 15.70 10.00 6.24
N GLU A 93 14.55 10.24 5.62
CA GLU A 93 13.89 11.54 5.74
C GLU A 93 13.60 11.78 7.23
N GLU A 94 14.27 12.79 7.76
CA GLU A 94 14.01 13.32 9.09
C GLU A 94 12.50 13.50 9.27
N THR A 95 12.00 13.33 10.49
CA THR A 95 10.60 13.66 10.79
C THR A 95 10.35 15.11 10.38
N LYS A 96 9.46 15.33 9.40
CA LYS A 96 9.10 16.66 8.92
C LYS A 96 7.75 17.07 9.48
N GLU A 97 7.64 18.36 9.79
CA GLU A 97 6.42 18.97 10.29
C GLU A 97 5.77 19.83 9.20
N TYR A 98 4.46 19.64 9.01
CA TYR A 98 3.66 20.33 8.02
C TYR A 98 2.43 20.92 8.66
N LYS A 99 2.12 22.18 8.32
CA LYS A 99 0.85 22.80 8.72
C LYS A 99 -0.15 22.60 7.58
N ILE A 100 -1.17 21.79 7.79
CA ILE A 100 -2.22 21.58 6.78
C ILE A 100 -3.52 22.27 7.18
N TYR A 101 -4.22 22.82 6.20
CA TYR A 101 -5.52 23.47 6.35
C TYR A 101 -6.61 22.56 5.83
N GLY A 102 -7.73 22.50 6.54
CA GLY A 102 -8.82 21.58 6.22
C GLY A 102 -9.30 20.78 7.43
N ASP A 103 -10.35 19.99 7.20
CA ASP A 103 -10.89 19.02 8.16
C ASP A 103 -10.50 17.58 7.84
N GLN A 104 -9.80 17.37 6.71
CA GLN A 104 -9.23 16.10 6.31
C GLN A 104 -7.73 16.24 6.00
N VAL A 105 -6.99 15.19 6.35
CA VAL A 105 -5.64 14.95 5.84
C VAL A 105 -5.72 13.92 4.73
N GLU A 106 -5.06 14.19 3.62
CA GLU A 106 -4.87 13.25 2.53
C GLU A 106 -3.38 12.99 2.32
N LEU A 107 -3.01 11.72 2.26
CA LEU A 107 -1.67 11.28 1.88
C LEU A 107 -1.76 10.38 0.67
N GLY A 108 -0.86 10.58 -0.27
CA GLY A 108 -0.84 9.78 -1.48
C GLY A 108 0.42 9.98 -2.30
N GLY A 109 0.35 9.46 -3.51
CA GLY A 109 1.41 9.57 -4.47
C GLY A 109 1.27 8.54 -5.58
N ASP A 110 2.40 8.27 -6.22
CA ASP A 110 2.45 7.50 -7.45
C ASP A 110 2.49 5.99 -7.15
N PHE A 111 1.74 5.21 -7.94
CA PHE A 111 1.56 3.77 -7.74
C PHE A 111 1.58 3.01 -9.07
N ILE A 112 2.41 1.97 -9.16
CA ILE A 112 2.43 0.99 -10.24
C ILE A 112 1.89 -0.32 -9.69
N LYS A 113 0.76 -0.74 -10.26
CA LYS A 113 0.21 -2.06 -10.03
C LYS A 113 0.74 -3.02 -11.09
N PHE A 114 1.49 -4.01 -10.66
CA PHE A 114 1.85 -5.15 -11.50
C PHE A 114 0.70 -6.15 -11.56
N SER A 115 0.74 -7.00 -12.58
CA SER A 115 -0.27 -8.04 -12.72
C SER A 115 -0.31 -8.99 -11.52
N ASN A 116 -1.53 -9.41 -11.17
CA ASN A 116 -1.79 -10.36 -10.08
C ASN A 116 -0.93 -11.63 -10.18
N ALA A 117 -0.60 -12.07 -11.39
CA ALA A 117 0.27 -13.21 -11.62
C ALA A 117 1.70 -12.95 -11.10
N LEU A 118 2.27 -11.79 -11.38
CA LEU A 118 3.59 -11.39 -10.90
C LEU A 118 3.61 -11.23 -9.37
N ASN A 119 2.51 -10.71 -8.80
CA ASN A 119 2.39 -10.58 -7.35
C ASN A 119 2.36 -11.93 -6.64
N LEU A 120 1.70 -12.94 -7.22
CA LEU A 120 1.77 -14.33 -6.73
C LEU A 120 3.19 -14.91 -6.77
N PHE A 121 4.03 -14.49 -7.72
CA PHE A 121 5.45 -14.86 -7.81
C PHE A 121 6.38 -13.97 -6.96
N GLY A 122 5.82 -13.07 -6.15
CA GLY A 122 6.56 -12.26 -5.18
C GLY A 122 7.14 -10.96 -5.74
N ILE A 123 6.79 -10.58 -6.97
CA ILE A 123 7.01 -9.21 -7.43
C ILE A 123 6.04 -8.32 -6.65
N LYS A 124 6.49 -7.16 -6.16
CA LYS A 124 5.63 -6.23 -5.42
C LYS A 124 5.34 -5.02 -6.28
N ASN A 125 4.14 -4.47 -6.11
CA ASN A 125 3.78 -3.15 -6.64
C ASN A 125 4.78 -2.09 -6.19
N ILE A 126 5.01 -1.11 -7.05
CA ILE A 126 5.96 -0.04 -6.77
C ILE A 126 5.20 1.24 -6.49
N TYR A 127 5.68 2.01 -5.52
CA TYR A 127 5.01 3.21 -5.08
C TYR A 127 6.03 4.27 -4.67
N LYS A 128 5.60 5.52 -4.67
CA LYS A 128 6.29 6.66 -4.07
C LYS A 128 5.26 7.51 -3.34
N VAL A 129 5.42 7.72 -2.04
CA VAL A 129 4.57 8.70 -1.33
C VAL A 129 5.10 10.07 -1.70
N SER A 130 4.34 10.84 -2.47
CA SER A 130 4.82 12.09 -3.07
C SER A 130 4.00 13.31 -2.68
N ARG A 131 2.84 13.13 -2.05
CA ARG A 131 1.91 14.21 -1.75
C ARG A 131 1.31 14.09 -0.35
N LEU A 132 1.34 15.20 0.38
CA LEU A 132 0.56 15.45 1.60
C LEU A 132 -0.34 16.65 1.37
N GLU A 133 -1.64 16.50 1.56
CA GLU A 133 -2.64 17.54 1.32
C GLU A 133 -3.60 17.69 2.52
N GLY A 134 -4.02 18.93 2.74
CA GLY A 134 -5.18 19.22 3.58
C GLY A 134 -6.40 19.43 2.68
N ASP A 135 -7.48 18.70 2.96
CA ASP A 135 -8.72 18.74 2.20
C ASP A 135 -9.91 19.17 3.08
N PHE A 136 -10.97 19.62 2.41
CA PHE A 136 -12.21 20.11 3.01
C PHE A 136 -13.37 19.20 2.59
N SER A 137 -13.91 18.46 3.56
CA SER A 137 -15.04 17.55 3.35
C SER A 137 -16.31 18.28 2.87
N ASN A 138 -16.44 19.56 3.21
CA ASN A 138 -17.52 20.41 2.77
C ASN A 138 -17.12 21.14 1.46
N PRO A 139 -17.80 20.88 0.32
CA PRO A 139 -17.49 21.52 -0.96
C PRO A 139 -17.60 23.04 -0.95
N ASP A 140 -18.55 23.60 -0.17
CA ASP A 140 -18.70 25.05 -0.06
C ASP A 140 -17.51 25.66 0.68
N LYS A 141 -17.01 25.01 1.73
CA LYS A 141 -15.75 25.41 2.36
C LYS A 141 -14.62 25.29 1.33
N ALA A 142 -14.49 24.15 0.65
CA ALA A 142 -13.44 23.91 -0.33
C ALA A 142 -13.40 24.96 -1.45
N ALA A 143 -14.56 25.41 -1.93
CA ALA A 143 -14.70 26.39 -3.01
C ALA A 143 -14.40 27.84 -2.57
N ASN A 144 -14.66 28.17 -1.31
CA ASN A 144 -14.52 29.52 -0.76
C ASN A 144 -13.24 29.74 0.05
N VAL A 145 -12.39 28.72 0.18
CA VAL A 145 -11.07 28.84 0.81
C VAL A 145 -10.21 29.84 0.03
N GLU A 146 -9.61 30.78 0.76
CA GLU A 146 -8.73 31.80 0.19
C GLU A 146 -7.55 31.18 -0.56
N LYS A 147 -7.13 31.80 -1.68
CA LYS A 147 -5.93 31.37 -2.41
C LYS A 147 -4.72 31.37 -1.48
N GLY A 148 -4.05 30.22 -1.36
CA GLY A 148 -2.90 30.02 -0.46
C GLY A 148 -3.24 29.32 0.86
N LYS A 149 -4.52 29.12 1.17
CA LYS A 149 -4.97 28.29 2.31
C LYS A 149 -5.22 26.84 1.94
N ARG A 150 -5.23 26.49 0.65
CA ARG A 150 -5.10 25.08 0.23
C ARG A 150 -3.64 24.65 0.42
N THR A 151 -3.42 23.68 1.30
CA THR A 151 -2.08 23.17 1.60
C THR A 151 -1.84 21.88 0.86
N VAL A 152 -0.87 21.92 -0.06
CA VAL A 152 -0.35 20.75 -0.76
C VAL A 152 1.17 20.80 -0.63
N TYR A 153 1.73 19.76 -0.04
CA TYR A 153 3.16 19.58 0.12
C TYR A 153 3.62 18.43 -0.77
N ALA A 154 4.61 18.71 -1.61
CA ALA A 154 5.40 17.67 -2.25
C ALA A 154 6.33 17.08 -1.19
N ILE A 155 6.14 15.80 -0.88
CA ILE A 155 6.98 15.04 0.06
C ILE A 155 7.83 14.05 -0.72
N ASN A 156 9.00 13.67 -0.20
CA ASN A 156 9.97 12.79 -0.90
C ASN A 156 10.28 13.22 -2.34
N GLY A 157 10.39 14.53 -2.60
CA GLY A 157 10.68 15.07 -3.95
C GLY A 157 9.50 15.20 -4.90
N GLY A 158 8.28 14.80 -4.51
CA GLY A 158 7.08 14.92 -5.36
C GLY A 158 7.01 13.87 -6.47
N THR A 159 6.13 14.08 -7.44
CA THR A 159 6.00 13.21 -8.62
C THR A 159 7.09 13.55 -9.64
N ASP A 160 7.82 12.53 -10.09
CA ASP A 160 8.95 12.68 -11.03
C ASP A 160 8.52 12.43 -12.49
N ASP A 161 9.29 12.92 -13.44
CA ASP A 161 9.03 12.74 -14.89
C ASP A 161 8.95 11.27 -15.31
N TYR A 162 9.64 10.37 -14.61
CA TYR A 162 9.56 8.92 -14.87
C TYR A 162 8.15 8.37 -14.64
N TRP A 163 7.44 8.86 -13.63
CA TRP A 163 6.07 8.42 -13.34
C TRP A 163 5.11 8.87 -14.44
N LYS A 164 5.26 10.10 -14.90
CA LYS A 164 4.50 10.63 -16.02
C LYS A 164 4.76 9.83 -17.29
N PHE A 165 6.02 9.52 -17.58
CA PHE A 165 6.38 8.66 -18.71
C PHE A 165 5.72 7.28 -18.61
N LEU A 166 5.80 6.61 -17.46
CA LEU A 166 5.18 5.29 -17.28
C LEU A 166 3.66 5.34 -17.43
N GLN A 167 3.02 6.40 -16.92
CA GLN A 167 1.59 6.61 -17.07
C GLN A 167 1.18 6.84 -18.54
N GLU A 168 1.96 7.61 -19.29
CA GLU A 168 1.71 7.87 -20.71
C GLU A 168 1.95 6.64 -21.60
N ASN A 169 2.79 5.70 -21.16
CA ASN A 169 3.19 4.51 -21.93
C ASN A 169 2.70 3.19 -21.30
N THR A 170 1.71 3.24 -20.40
CA THR A 170 1.22 2.03 -19.69
C THR A 170 0.67 0.98 -20.67
N GLU A 171 0.03 1.41 -21.76
CA GLU A 171 -0.54 0.51 -22.77
C GLU A 171 0.52 -0.40 -23.43
N ASP A 172 1.75 0.09 -23.59
CA ASP A 172 2.87 -0.68 -24.16
C ASP A 172 3.43 -1.73 -23.17
N MET A 173 3.00 -1.68 -21.90
CA MET A 173 3.49 -2.52 -20.80
C MET A 173 2.40 -3.41 -20.18
N ASP A 174 1.23 -3.54 -20.83
CA ASP A 174 0.03 -4.24 -20.32
C ASP A 174 0.25 -5.72 -19.93
N PHE A 175 1.29 -6.35 -20.47
CA PHE A 175 1.69 -7.72 -20.15
C PHE A 175 2.40 -7.87 -18.79
N ILE A 176 2.87 -6.77 -18.18
CA ILE A 176 3.55 -6.74 -16.88
C ILE A 176 2.81 -5.83 -15.89
N VAL A 177 2.40 -4.65 -16.35
CA VAL A 177 1.80 -3.58 -15.54
C VAL A 177 0.30 -3.53 -15.81
N ASP A 178 -0.49 -3.72 -14.77
CA ASP A 178 -1.95 -3.59 -14.85
C ASP A 178 -2.36 -2.11 -14.91
N SER A 179 -1.70 -1.25 -14.13
CA SER A 179 -2.00 0.19 -14.12
C SER A 179 -0.92 1.05 -13.47
N VAL A 180 -0.86 2.32 -13.90
CA VAL A 180 -0.06 3.39 -13.27
C VAL A 180 -0.99 4.55 -12.90
N TYR A 181 -1.13 4.84 -11.60
CA TYR A 181 -2.11 5.81 -11.10
C TYR A 181 -1.65 6.50 -9.81
N GLY A 182 -2.31 7.62 -9.51
CA GLY A 182 -2.20 8.26 -8.20
C GLY A 182 -3.09 7.55 -7.19
N SER A 183 -2.52 7.06 -6.10
CA SER A 183 -3.27 6.51 -4.98
C SER A 183 -3.27 7.50 -3.83
N TYR A 184 -4.45 7.71 -3.22
CA TYR A 184 -4.66 8.68 -2.16
C TYR A 184 -5.53 8.07 -1.08
N SER A 185 -5.20 8.37 0.17
CA SER A 185 -5.99 7.95 1.33
C SER A 185 -6.18 9.13 2.26
N SER A 186 -7.40 9.31 2.73
CA SER A 186 -7.78 10.43 3.57
C SER A 186 -8.39 10.01 4.91
N LYS A 187 -8.22 10.88 5.91
CA LYS A 187 -8.83 10.76 7.24
C LYS A 187 -9.29 12.12 7.74
N PHE A 188 -10.42 12.13 8.43
CA PHE A 188 -10.86 13.29 9.18
C PHE A 188 -9.90 13.60 10.33
N ILE A 189 -9.57 14.87 10.46
CA ILE A 189 -8.79 15.39 11.58
C ILE A 189 -9.69 15.43 12.81
N ARG A 190 -9.30 14.73 13.87
CA ARG A 190 -10.03 14.74 15.15
C ARG A 190 -9.62 15.96 15.97
N GLY A 191 -10.45 16.33 16.96
CA GLY A 191 -10.15 17.41 17.91
C GLY A 191 -9.02 17.08 18.90
N GLU A 192 -8.50 15.86 18.87
CA GLU A 192 -7.43 15.36 19.74
C GLU A 192 -6.22 14.88 18.93
N LYS A 193 -5.07 14.76 19.62
CA LYS A 193 -3.87 14.20 19.01
C LYS A 193 -4.14 12.76 18.56
N THR A 194 -3.90 12.48 17.28
CA THR A 194 -4.11 11.15 16.68
C THR A 194 -2.88 10.70 15.91
N THR A 195 -2.71 9.38 15.81
CA THR A 195 -1.58 8.78 15.10
C THR A 195 -2.07 7.72 14.12
N TYR A 196 -1.76 7.94 12.85
CA TYR A 196 -2.10 7.06 11.75
C TYR A 196 -0.84 6.40 11.17
N GLY A 197 -1.00 5.17 10.69
CA GLY A 197 -0.04 4.51 9.84
C GLY A 197 -0.50 4.68 8.40
N LEU A 198 0.43 5.08 7.54
CA LEU A 198 0.26 4.97 6.10
C LEU A 198 0.73 3.57 5.69
N TYR A 199 -0.18 2.79 5.14
CA TYR A 199 0.08 1.45 4.68
C TYR A 199 -0.01 1.38 3.16
N VAL A 200 0.81 0.52 2.56
CA VAL A 200 0.67 0.09 1.17
C VAL A 200 0.01 -1.28 1.14
N THR A 201 -1.00 -1.43 0.28
CA THR A 201 -1.66 -2.69 -0.05
C THR A 201 -1.42 -3.03 -1.51
N GLU A 202 -2.02 -4.12 -1.96
CA GLU A 202 -2.07 -4.49 -3.38
C GLU A 202 -2.64 -3.37 -4.25
N ASP A 203 -3.64 -2.63 -3.77
CA ASP A 203 -4.41 -1.68 -4.59
C ASP A 203 -4.07 -0.21 -4.31
N GLY A 204 -3.14 0.08 -3.39
CA GLY A 204 -2.73 1.45 -3.12
C GLY A 204 -2.46 1.75 -1.66
N PHE A 205 -2.59 3.03 -1.31
CA PHE A 205 -2.38 3.52 0.05
C PHE A 205 -3.63 3.43 0.90
N ILE A 206 -3.43 3.13 2.18
CA ILE A 206 -4.45 3.20 3.22
C ILE A 206 -3.87 3.92 4.44
N LEU A 207 -4.52 5.00 4.86
CA LEU A 207 -4.35 5.56 6.19
C LEU A 207 -5.23 4.79 7.17
N ASP A 208 -4.64 4.29 8.24
CA ASP A 208 -5.35 3.54 9.27
C ASP A 208 -4.81 3.88 10.65
N ASP A 209 -5.64 3.73 11.69
CA ASP A 209 -5.17 3.92 13.06
C ASP A 209 -3.97 2.97 13.28
N ILE A 210 -2.87 3.48 13.84
CA ILE A 210 -1.83 2.56 14.31
C ILE A 210 -2.46 1.86 15.49
N ASP A 211 -2.81 0.58 15.30
CA ASP A 211 -3.16 -0.30 16.41
C ASP A 211 -2.07 -0.11 17.46
N LYS A 212 -2.42 0.54 18.58
CA LYS A 212 -1.69 0.39 19.83
C LYS A 212 -1.83 -1.09 20.15
N LYS A 213 -0.95 -1.91 19.58
CA LYS A 213 -1.05 -3.36 19.72
C LYS A 213 -1.11 -3.64 21.21
N LYS A 214 -2.17 -4.35 21.59
CA LYS A 214 -2.16 -5.36 22.63
C LYS A 214 -0.78 -6.02 22.64
N ASP A 215 0.04 -5.64 23.62
CA ASP A 215 1.16 -6.44 24.08
C ASP A 215 0.66 -7.82 24.53
#